data_AF-A8ZK70-F1
#
_entry.id   AF-A8ZK70-F1
#
_cell.length_a   1.000
_cell.length_b   1.000
_cell.length_c   1.000
_cell.angle_alpha   90.00
_cell.angle_beta   90.00
_cell.angle_gamma   90.00
#
_symmetry.space_group_name_H-M   'P 1'
#
loop_
_entity.id
_entity.type
_entity.pdbx_description
1 polymer ?
#
loop_
_entity_poly.entity_id
_entity_poly.type
_entity_poly.pdbx_seq_one_letter_code
_entity_poly.pdbx_strand_id
1 'polypeptide(L)'
;MPSPTANDHQGPTSEPINHLIDEQMDQITDPNLPFMEKFGRAALQVAIAVHETEGRGMILGLQSPSSKKFVYVQEEKTAIALWMTAVSIKRKVAQLIEQYDPDREAVVVMVVSPTVQLYRASAGKMDLVEIQEVEQTSIKLPAGVKIKSEQQGQVFTYNFTHQKLGKLGRIVVKPHRGNQAQIDYELADTGFDPKAKQRQEIFVPLAQELMQRIDLGLMR
;
A
#
# COMPACT_ATOMS: atom_id res chain seq x y z
N MET A 1 11.36 -13.86 34.65
CA MET A 1 10.38 -12.96 34.02
C MET A 1 10.55 -13.10 32.52
N PRO A 2 9.54 -13.57 31.78
CA PRO A 2 9.64 -13.65 30.33
C PRO A 2 9.44 -12.25 29.72
N SER A 3 10.34 -11.89 28.81
CA SER A 3 10.32 -10.65 28.04
C SER A 3 9.08 -10.57 27.15
N PRO A 4 8.48 -9.37 26.96
CA PRO A 4 7.41 -9.22 25.98
C PRO A 4 7.97 -9.33 24.57
N THR A 5 7.49 -10.31 23.81
CA THR A 5 7.65 -10.41 22.36
C THR A 5 6.89 -9.26 21.71
N ALA A 6 7.62 -8.24 21.26
CA ALA A 6 7.09 -7.17 20.42
C ALA A 6 6.80 -7.72 19.02
N ASN A 7 5.57 -8.18 18.81
CA ASN A 7 4.98 -8.33 17.48
C ASN A 7 4.48 -6.95 17.04
N ASP A 8 5.38 -6.09 16.54
CA ASP A 8 5.04 -4.76 16.01
C ASP A 8 5.71 -4.51 14.63
N HIS A 9 5.63 -5.52 13.75
CA HIS A 9 6.04 -5.42 12.35
C HIS A 9 4.90 -5.69 11.37
N GLN A 10 3.65 -5.39 11.75
CA GLN A 10 2.57 -5.29 10.78
C GLN A 10 2.57 -3.86 10.21
N GLY A 11 3.15 -3.72 9.02
CA GLY A 11 2.85 -2.56 8.17
C GLY A 11 1.33 -2.45 7.95
N PRO A 12 0.79 -1.28 7.57
CA PRO A 12 -0.66 -1.04 7.54
C PRO A 12 -1.41 -1.71 6.38
N THR A 13 -0.82 -2.71 5.72
CA THR A 13 -1.48 -3.46 4.65
C THR A 13 -1.94 -4.81 5.17
N SER A 14 -3.24 -5.10 5.01
CA SER A 14 -3.82 -6.43 5.19
C SER A 14 -2.99 -7.51 4.47
N GLU A 15 -3.11 -8.76 4.92
CA GLU A 15 -2.53 -9.89 4.20
C GLU A 15 -3.00 -9.93 2.72
N PRO A 16 -2.13 -10.33 1.78
CA PRO A 16 -2.54 -10.45 0.39
C PRO A 16 -3.67 -11.47 0.20
N ILE A 17 -4.72 -11.04 -0.49
CA ILE A 17 -5.94 -11.82 -0.78
C ILE A 17 -5.89 -12.50 -2.15
N ASN A 18 -4.70 -12.62 -2.76
CA ASN A 18 -4.51 -13.26 -4.07
C ASN A 18 -5.17 -14.63 -4.15
N HIS A 19 -4.91 -15.49 -3.15
CA HIS A 19 -5.45 -16.84 -3.10
C HIS A 19 -6.99 -16.84 -3.09
N LEU A 20 -7.63 -15.94 -2.33
CA LEU A 20 -9.09 -15.81 -2.29
C LEU A 20 -9.66 -15.40 -3.64
N ILE A 21 -9.00 -14.47 -4.35
CA ILE A 21 -9.41 -14.04 -5.68
C ILE A 21 -9.28 -15.19 -6.68
N ASP A 22 -8.16 -15.91 -6.67
CA ASP A 22 -7.89 -17.01 -7.57
C ASP A 22 -8.88 -18.16 -7.34
N GLU A 23 -9.14 -18.52 -6.08
CA GLU A 23 -10.15 -19.53 -5.70
C GLU A 23 -11.56 -19.16 -6.21
N GLN A 24 -11.98 -17.89 -6.05
CA GLN A 24 -13.28 -17.43 -6.55
C GLN A 24 -13.34 -17.39 -8.08
N MET A 25 -12.23 -17.06 -8.75
CA MET A 25 -12.17 -17.16 -10.21
C MET A 25 -12.27 -18.61 -10.67
N ASP A 26 -11.62 -19.57 -10.02
CA ASP A 26 -11.67 -20.98 -10.42
C ASP A 26 -13.08 -21.58 -10.31
N GLN A 27 -13.91 -21.08 -9.39
CA GLN A 27 -15.32 -21.45 -9.25
C GLN A 27 -16.21 -20.94 -10.39
N ILE A 28 -15.77 -19.92 -11.14
CA ILE A 28 -16.51 -19.38 -12.28
C ILE A 28 -16.17 -20.21 -13.52
N THR A 29 -17.05 -21.16 -13.84
CA THR A 29 -16.82 -22.18 -14.89
C THR A 29 -17.25 -21.78 -16.29
N ASP A 30 -17.88 -20.63 -16.48
CA ASP A 30 -18.29 -20.14 -17.81
C ASP A 30 -17.06 -19.80 -18.66
N PRO A 31 -16.76 -20.56 -19.74
CA PRO A 31 -15.57 -20.37 -20.55
C PRO A 31 -15.67 -19.16 -21.50
N ASN A 32 -16.88 -18.63 -21.72
CA ASN A 32 -17.12 -17.51 -22.62
C ASN A 32 -17.12 -16.16 -21.87
N LEU A 33 -17.07 -16.20 -20.53
CA LEU A 33 -17.08 -14.99 -19.73
C LEU A 33 -15.76 -14.22 -19.89
N PRO A 34 -15.79 -12.93 -20.27
CA PRO A 34 -14.59 -12.11 -20.36
C PRO A 34 -13.82 -12.10 -19.03
N PHE A 35 -12.49 -12.10 -19.12
CA PHE A 35 -11.62 -12.14 -17.94
C PHE A 35 -11.96 -11.05 -16.91
N MET A 36 -12.23 -9.82 -17.36
CA MET A 36 -12.56 -8.70 -16.46
C MET A 36 -13.90 -8.88 -15.75
N GLU A 37 -14.88 -9.52 -16.37
CA GLU A 37 -16.15 -9.84 -15.73
C GLU A 37 -15.98 -10.98 -14.72
N LYS A 38 -15.18 -11.99 -15.08
CA LYS A 38 -14.81 -13.09 -14.19
C LYS A 38 -14.08 -12.57 -12.94
N PHE A 39 -13.09 -11.69 -13.15
CA PHE A 39 -12.36 -11.03 -12.07
C PHE A 39 -13.29 -10.13 -11.23
N GLY A 40 -14.15 -9.33 -11.86
CA GLY A 40 -15.10 -8.47 -11.14
C GLY A 40 -16.04 -9.25 -10.24
N ARG A 41 -16.52 -10.41 -10.69
CA ARG A 41 -17.34 -11.33 -9.85
C ARG A 41 -16.54 -11.89 -8.68
N ALA A 42 -15.32 -12.37 -8.92
CA ALA A 42 -14.46 -12.89 -7.86
C ALA A 42 -14.12 -11.81 -6.82
N ALA A 43 -13.74 -10.61 -7.28
CA ALA A 43 -13.48 -9.45 -6.44
C ALA A 43 -14.70 -9.07 -5.59
N LEU A 44 -15.90 -9.07 -6.18
CA LEU A 44 -17.13 -8.83 -5.44
C LEU A 44 -17.35 -9.86 -4.31
N GLN A 45 -17.21 -11.15 -4.60
CA GLN A 45 -17.42 -12.20 -3.60
C GLN A 45 -16.41 -12.10 -2.45
N VAL A 46 -15.13 -11.85 -2.76
CA VAL A 46 -14.11 -11.64 -1.74
C VAL A 46 -14.40 -10.37 -0.92
N ALA A 47 -14.80 -9.27 -1.56
CA ALA A 47 -15.11 -8.03 -0.86
C ALA A 47 -16.30 -8.19 0.10
N ILE A 48 -17.36 -8.90 -0.30
CA ILE A 48 -18.51 -9.20 0.56
C ILE A 48 -18.06 -10.05 1.76
N ALA A 49 -17.30 -11.13 1.52
CA ALA A 49 -16.85 -12.02 2.58
C ALA A 49 -15.93 -11.31 3.60
N VAL A 50 -15.03 -10.45 3.12
CA VAL A 50 -14.11 -9.69 4.00
C VAL A 50 -14.84 -8.54 4.71
N HIS A 51 -15.86 -7.95 4.09
CA HIS A 51 -16.64 -6.86 4.67
C HIS A 51 -17.28 -7.26 6.02
N GLU A 52 -17.77 -8.49 6.13
CA GLU A 52 -18.39 -9.00 7.35
C GLU A 52 -17.46 -8.94 8.58
N THR A 53 -16.15 -9.07 8.37
CA THR A 53 -15.15 -9.08 9.44
C THR A 53 -14.38 -7.77 9.58
N GLU A 54 -14.09 -7.08 8.47
CA GLU A 54 -13.17 -5.94 8.42
C GLU A 54 -13.88 -4.59 8.20
N GLY A 55 -15.19 -4.57 7.95
CA GLY A 55 -15.93 -3.34 7.67
C GLY A 55 -15.83 -2.90 6.20
N ARG A 56 -16.18 -1.64 5.90
CA ARG A 56 -16.17 -1.13 4.51
C ARG A 56 -14.76 -0.91 3.99
N GLY A 57 -14.60 -1.00 2.67
CA GLY A 57 -13.28 -0.87 2.06
C GLY A 57 -13.27 -1.07 0.55
N MET A 58 -12.09 -1.34 0.04
CA MET A 58 -11.84 -1.58 -1.38
C MET A 58 -10.88 -2.74 -1.60
N ILE A 59 -10.96 -3.37 -2.77
CA ILE A 59 -9.91 -4.24 -3.26
C ILE A 59 -8.90 -3.40 -4.03
N LEU A 60 -7.65 -3.41 -3.59
CA LEU A 60 -6.53 -2.77 -4.27
C LEU A 60 -5.68 -3.83 -4.97
N GLY A 61 -5.69 -3.79 -6.30
CA GLY A 61 -4.79 -4.54 -7.15
C GLY A 61 -3.55 -3.71 -7.50
N LEU A 62 -2.37 -4.19 -7.13
CA LEU A 62 -1.10 -3.61 -7.48
C LEU A 62 -0.40 -4.51 -8.49
N GLN A 63 -0.18 -3.99 -9.69
CA GLN A 63 0.50 -4.72 -10.75
C GLN A 63 1.84 -4.07 -11.07
N SER A 64 2.89 -4.87 -10.92
CA SER A 64 4.25 -4.58 -11.37
C SER A 64 4.63 -5.54 -12.51
N PRO A 65 5.74 -5.32 -13.22
CA PRO A 65 6.22 -6.25 -14.25
C PRO A 65 6.50 -7.67 -13.73
N SER A 66 6.79 -7.83 -12.44
CA SER A 66 7.19 -9.10 -11.83
C SER A 66 6.17 -9.66 -10.83
N SER A 67 5.12 -8.92 -10.49
CA SER A 67 4.14 -9.34 -9.49
C SER A 67 2.77 -8.71 -9.70
N LYS A 68 1.74 -9.47 -9.32
CA LYS A 68 0.36 -8.98 -9.17
C LYS A 68 -0.06 -9.27 -7.73
N LYS A 69 -0.39 -8.25 -6.97
CA LYS A 69 -0.81 -8.38 -5.58
C LYS A 69 -2.21 -7.79 -5.41
N PHE A 70 -3.06 -8.49 -4.69
CA PHE A 70 -4.37 -7.99 -4.28
C PHE A 70 -4.41 -7.88 -2.76
N VAL A 71 -4.93 -6.77 -2.26
CA VAL A 71 -5.15 -6.55 -0.82
C VAL A 71 -6.53 -5.93 -0.62
N TYR A 72 -7.14 -6.22 0.54
CA TYR A 72 -8.34 -5.52 0.97
C TYR A 72 -7.94 -4.34 1.85
N VAL A 73 -8.34 -3.14 1.48
CA VAL A 73 -8.00 -1.92 2.21
C VAL A 73 -9.26 -1.35 2.83
N GLN A 74 -9.27 -1.30 4.16
CA GLN A 74 -10.33 -0.65 4.94
C GLN A 74 -10.45 0.83 4.58
N GLU A 75 -11.67 1.36 4.70
CA GLU A 75 -12.00 2.75 4.39
C GLU A 75 -10.99 3.73 5.01
N GLU A 76 -10.70 3.62 6.29
CA GLU A 76 -9.80 4.54 7.01
C GLU A 76 -8.32 4.46 6.55
N LYS A 77 -7.93 3.36 5.88
CA LYS A 77 -6.58 3.14 5.35
C LYS A 77 -6.46 3.46 3.86
N THR A 78 -7.57 3.79 3.20
CA THR A 78 -7.62 4.00 1.74
C THR A 78 -6.69 5.13 1.28
N ALA A 79 -6.67 6.26 2.00
CA ALA A 79 -5.82 7.39 1.65
C ALA A 79 -4.32 7.05 1.70
N ILE A 80 -3.93 6.20 2.65
CA ILE A 80 -2.56 5.71 2.83
C ILE A 80 -2.24 4.73 1.70
N ALA A 81 -3.10 3.74 1.43
CA ALA A 81 -2.85 2.74 0.40
C ALA A 81 -2.78 3.33 -1.02
N LEU A 82 -3.55 4.38 -1.29
CA LEU A 82 -3.56 5.08 -2.58
C LEU A 82 -2.57 6.23 -2.67
N TRP A 83 -1.55 6.29 -1.81
CA TRP A 83 -0.61 7.42 -1.74
C TRP A 83 -0.06 7.85 -3.11
N MET A 84 0.19 6.89 -4.00
CA MET A 84 0.72 7.06 -5.36
C MET A 84 -0.27 7.63 -6.38
N THR A 85 -1.49 7.94 -5.97
CA THR A 85 -2.52 8.49 -6.85
C THR A 85 -2.73 9.97 -6.54
N ALA A 86 -3.22 10.70 -7.55
CA ALA A 86 -3.63 12.08 -7.38
C ALA A 86 -4.73 12.21 -6.32
N VAL A 87 -4.82 13.38 -5.70
CA VAL A 87 -5.85 13.67 -4.67
C VAL A 87 -7.27 13.53 -5.24
N SER A 88 -7.46 13.79 -6.54
CA SER A 88 -8.74 13.58 -7.24
C SER A 88 -9.21 12.12 -7.14
N ILE A 89 -8.34 11.16 -7.46
CA ILE A 89 -8.67 9.73 -7.38
C ILE A 89 -8.95 9.31 -5.94
N LYS A 90 -8.14 9.75 -4.97
CA LYS A 90 -8.38 9.45 -3.54
C LYS A 90 -9.78 9.90 -3.10
N ARG A 91 -10.18 11.12 -3.49
CA ARG A 91 -11.52 11.65 -3.21
C ARG A 91 -12.61 10.84 -3.90
N LYS A 92 -12.40 10.44 -5.15
CA LYS A 92 -13.38 9.64 -5.89
C LYS A 92 -13.56 8.26 -5.28
N VAL A 93 -12.46 7.61 -4.89
CA VAL A 93 -12.50 6.32 -4.20
C VAL A 93 -13.24 6.44 -2.88
N ALA A 94 -12.89 7.43 -2.04
CA ALA A 94 -13.59 7.66 -0.77
C ALA A 94 -15.10 7.86 -0.99
N GLN A 95 -15.49 8.67 -1.97
CA GLN A 95 -16.89 8.87 -2.33
C GLN A 95 -17.59 7.58 -2.75
N LEU A 96 -16.93 6.70 -3.52
CA LEU A 96 -17.51 5.41 -3.90
C LEU A 96 -17.64 4.47 -2.71
N ILE A 97 -16.64 4.43 -1.81
CA ILE A 97 -16.66 3.59 -0.60
C ILE A 97 -17.79 4.03 0.35
N GLU A 98 -18.07 5.33 0.45
CA GLU A 98 -19.19 5.83 1.24
C GLU A 98 -20.55 5.42 0.63
N GLN A 99 -20.65 5.32 -0.70
CA GLN A 99 -21.92 5.21 -1.41
C GLN A 99 -22.31 3.80 -1.85
N TYR A 100 -21.37 2.86 -1.96
CA TYR A 100 -21.67 1.52 -2.43
C TYR A 100 -22.47 0.69 -1.42
N ASP A 101 -23.22 -0.28 -1.94
CA ASP A 101 -23.89 -1.31 -1.16
C ASP A 101 -22.92 -2.49 -0.94
N PRO A 102 -22.40 -2.71 0.28
CA PRO A 102 -21.36 -3.70 0.50
C PRO A 102 -21.83 -5.15 0.38
N ASP A 103 -23.14 -5.41 0.36
CA ASP A 103 -23.70 -6.75 0.17
C ASP A 103 -23.84 -7.11 -1.31
N ARG A 104 -23.68 -6.14 -2.22
CA ARG A 104 -24.00 -6.29 -3.64
C ARG A 104 -22.95 -5.71 -4.58
N GLU A 105 -22.07 -4.88 -4.06
CA GLU A 105 -21.11 -4.11 -4.82
C GLU A 105 -19.74 -4.12 -4.16
N ALA A 106 -18.71 -3.87 -4.96
CA ALA A 106 -17.35 -3.71 -4.48
C ALA A 106 -16.65 -2.56 -5.22
N VAL A 107 -15.84 -1.81 -4.49
CA VAL A 107 -14.91 -0.84 -5.06
C VAL A 107 -13.60 -1.56 -5.35
N VAL A 108 -13.15 -1.51 -6.60
CA VAL A 108 -11.90 -2.13 -7.02
C VAL A 108 -10.99 -1.07 -7.63
N VAL A 109 -9.78 -0.94 -7.10
CA VAL A 109 -8.76 -0.02 -7.60
C VAL A 109 -7.60 -0.83 -8.14
N MET A 110 -7.32 -0.67 -9.44
CA MET A 110 -6.18 -1.31 -10.09
C MET A 110 -5.11 -0.27 -10.37
N VAL A 111 -3.97 -0.39 -9.71
CA VAL A 111 -2.76 0.37 -10.05
C VAL A 111 -1.92 -0.47 -11.00
N VAL A 112 -1.96 -0.10 -12.27
CA VAL A 112 -1.19 -0.72 -13.35
C VAL A 112 -0.37 0.38 -14.00
N SER A 113 0.87 0.56 -13.53
CA SER A 113 1.73 1.66 -13.98
C SER A 113 1.79 1.74 -15.51
N PRO A 114 1.55 2.92 -16.12
CA PRO A 114 1.52 4.25 -15.50
C PRO A 114 0.13 4.73 -15.08
N THR A 115 -0.88 3.87 -14.97
CA THR A 115 -2.28 4.26 -14.70
C THR A 115 -2.84 3.69 -13.40
N VAL A 116 -3.82 4.41 -12.84
CA VAL A 116 -4.76 3.90 -11.86
C VAL A 116 -6.13 3.82 -12.51
N GLN A 117 -6.83 2.71 -12.29
CA GLN A 117 -8.15 2.43 -12.83
C GLN A 117 -9.08 2.13 -11.66
N LEU A 118 -10.15 2.89 -11.56
CA LEU A 118 -11.18 2.77 -10.53
C LEU A 118 -12.39 2.07 -11.13
N TYR A 119 -12.83 1.00 -10.51
CA TYR A 119 -13.97 0.21 -10.93
C TYR A 119 -15.02 0.08 -9.83
N ARG A 120 -16.27 -0.04 -10.25
CA ARG A 120 -17.39 -0.53 -9.44
C ARG A 120 -17.76 -1.91 -9.96
N ALA A 121 -17.57 -2.93 -9.13
CA ALA A 121 -18.02 -4.29 -9.43
C ALA A 121 -19.39 -4.52 -8.82
N SER A 122 -20.28 -5.16 -9.59
CA SER A 122 -21.61 -5.61 -9.17
C SER A 122 -21.89 -6.98 -9.78
N ALA A 123 -23.03 -7.60 -9.43
CA ALA A 123 -23.41 -8.93 -9.92
C ALA A 123 -23.41 -9.00 -11.47
N GLY A 124 -22.30 -9.49 -12.02
CA GLY A 124 -22.13 -9.70 -13.46
C GLY A 124 -21.50 -8.54 -14.24
N LYS A 125 -21.12 -7.42 -13.61
CA LYS A 125 -20.56 -6.27 -14.33
C LYS A 125 -19.43 -5.61 -13.55
N MET A 126 -18.40 -5.17 -14.27
CA MET A 126 -17.30 -4.38 -13.74
C MET A 126 -17.22 -3.07 -14.53
N ASP A 127 -17.76 -2.02 -13.95
CA ASP A 127 -17.85 -0.70 -14.59
C ASP A 127 -16.61 0.12 -14.29
N LEU A 128 -15.90 0.55 -15.34
CA LEU A 128 -14.82 1.52 -15.20
C LEU A 128 -15.43 2.89 -14.87
N VAL A 129 -15.10 3.40 -13.68
CA VAL A 129 -15.56 4.70 -13.19
C VAL A 129 -14.58 5.79 -13.60
N GLU A 130 -13.28 5.55 -13.44
CA GLU A 130 -12.25 6.55 -13.73
C GLU A 130 -10.91 5.88 -14.08
N ILE A 131 -10.16 6.52 -14.97
CA ILE A 131 -8.76 6.18 -15.26
C ILE A 131 -7.93 7.46 -15.18
N GLN A 132 -6.83 7.42 -14.45
CA GLN A 132 -5.90 8.54 -14.34
C GLN A 132 -4.46 8.03 -14.41
N GLU A 133 -3.54 8.88 -14.85
CA GLU A 133 -2.11 8.59 -14.69
C GLU A 133 -1.72 8.59 -13.20
N VAL A 134 -0.82 7.69 -12.84
CA VAL A 134 -0.21 7.63 -11.52
C VAL A 134 0.68 8.85 -11.37
N GLU A 135 0.19 9.86 -10.65
CA GLU A 135 1.06 10.88 -10.10
C GLU A 135 1.88 10.24 -8.97
N GLN A 136 3.10 9.80 -9.28
CA GLN A 136 4.08 9.47 -8.23
C GLN A 136 4.30 10.73 -7.40
N THR A 137 3.48 10.92 -6.37
CA THR A 137 3.60 12.04 -5.46
C THR A 137 4.96 11.93 -4.83
N SER A 138 5.83 12.91 -5.08
CA SER A 138 7.10 13.00 -4.38
C SER A 138 6.85 12.97 -2.87
N ILE A 139 7.72 12.29 -2.11
CA ILE A 139 7.62 12.31 -0.65
C ILE A 139 7.73 13.77 -0.23
N LYS A 140 6.67 14.30 0.38
CA LYS A 140 6.69 15.63 0.96
C LYS A 140 7.52 15.58 2.24
N LEU A 141 8.80 15.89 2.12
CA LEU A 141 9.68 15.98 3.27
C LEU A 141 9.22 17.14 4.18
N PRO A 142 9.16 16.95 5.50
CA PRO A 142 8.87 18.02 6.44
C PRO A 142 9.88 19.16 6.32
N ALA A 143 9.46 20.35 6.73
CA ALA A 143 10.31 21.54 6.64
C ALA A 143 11.68 21.29 7.30
N GLY A 144 12.75 21.59 6.58
CA GLY A 144 14.13 21.42 7.06
C GLY A 144 14.67 19.99 6.97
N VAL A 145 13.88 19.00 6.52
CA VAL A 145 14.34 17.62 6.30
C VAL A 145 14.91 17.46 4.88
N LYS A 146 16.03 16.76 4.77
CA LYS A 146 16.67 16.35 3.51
C LYS A 146 16.92 14.85 3.53
N ILE A 147 16.76 14.23 2.37
CA ILE A 147 17.07 12.83 2.11
C ILE A 147 18.29 12.73 1.20
N LYS A 148 19.18 11.78 1.46
CA LYS A 148 20.29 11.41 0.59
C LYS A 148 20.29 9.91 0.39
N SER A 149 20.22 9.46 -0.86
CA SER A 149 20.34 8.04 -1.22
C SER A 149 21.78 7.69 -1.53
N GLU A 150 22.23 6.55 -1.03
CA GLU A 150 23.53 5.96 -1.32
C GLU A 150 23.31 4.49 -1.69
N GLN A 151 23.98 4.03 -2.74
CA GLN A 151 23.92 2.64 -3.18
C GLN A 151 25.31 2.02 -3.04
N GLN A 152 25.38 0.88 -2.38
CA GLN A 152 26.60 0.08 -2.28
C GLN A 152 26.29 -1.37 -2.67
N GLY A 153 26.68 -1.76 -3.88
CA GLY A 153 26.27 -3.03 -4.46
C GLY A 153 24.75 -3.12 -4.63
N GLN A 154 24.15 -4.13 -4.01
CA GLN A 154 22.69 -4.34 -3.99
C GLN A 154 21.98 -3.68 -2.79
N VAL A 155 22.72 -3.00 -1.91
CA VAL A 155 22.15 -2.34 -0.73
C VAL A 155 21.90 -0.88 -1.03
N PHE A 156 20.68 -0.42 -0.76
CA PHE A 156 20.30 1.00 -0.84
C PHE A 156 20.15 1.56 0.58
N THR A 157 20.72 2.73 0.81
CA THR A 157 20.63 3.45 2.08
C THR A 157 20.05 4.84 1.85
N TYR A 158 18.96 5.16 2.53
CA TYR A 158 18.35 6.49 2.53
C TYR A 158 18.64 7.17 3.87
N ASN A 159 19.51 8.17 3.85
CA ASN A 159 19.89 8.93 5.03
C ASN A 159 19.02 10.17 5.16
N PHE A 160 18.42 10.38 6.34
CA PHE A 160 17.56 11.53 6.63
C PHE A 160 18.26 12.47 7.60
N THR A 161 18.26 13.76 7.26
CA THR A 161 18.88 14.82 8.05
C THR A 161 17.92 15.99 8.17
N HIS A 162 17.90 16.66 9.33
CA HIS A 162 17.11 17.84 9.59
C HIS A 162 18.02 19.03 9.93
N GLN A 163 17.73 20.19 9.37
CA GLN A 163 18.58 21.39 9.47
C GLN A 163 18.95 21.77 10.91
N LYS A 164 18.04 21.59 11.89
CA LYS A 164 18.27 21.92 13.31
C LYS A 164 18.61 20.73 14.21
N LEU A 165 18.18 19.52 13.82
CA LEU A 165 18.29 18.33 14.66
C LEU A 165 19.45 17.43 14.24
N GLY A 166 20.09 17.71 13.09
CA GLY A 166 21.15 16.89 12.56
C GLY A 166 20.60 15.60 11.93
N LYS A 167 21.31 14.49 12.10
CA LYS A 167 20.86 13.20 11.58
C LYS A 167 19.56 12.78 12.27
N LEU A 168 18.56 12.39 11.48
CA LEU A 168 17.29 11.86 12.00
C LEU A 168 17.32 10.33 12.07
N GLY A 169 17.85 9.70 11.02
CA GLY A 169 17.88 8.25 10.90
C GLY A 169 18.26 7.82 9.49
N ARG A 170 18.18 6.53 9.23
CA ARG A 170 18.35 5.96 7.89
C ARG A 170 17.42 4.79 7.65
N ILE A 171 17.07 4.55 6.40
CA ILE A 171 16.42 3.32 5.93
C ILE A 171 17.43 2.55 5.10
N VAL A 172 17.52 1.24 5.32
CA VAL A 172 18.41 0.35 4.59
C VAL A 172 17.58 -0.73 3.92
N VAL A 173 17.68 -0.81 2.59
CA VAL A 173 17.04 -1.84 1.77
C VAL A 173 18.12 -2.82 1.33
N LYS A 174 17.94 -4.09 1.67
CA LYS A 174 18.88 -5.17 1.33
C LYS A 174 18.15 -6.25 0.55
N PRO A 175 18.83 -6.92 -0.40
CA PRO A 175 18.30 -8.14 -1.00
C PRO A 175 18.12 -9.21 0.09
N HIS A 176 16.96 -9.86 0.08
CA HIS A 176 16.64 -11.01 0.92
C HIS A 176 16.27 -12.21 0.04
N ARG A 177 16.15 -13.40 0.63
CA ARG A 177 15.90 -14.64 -0.13
C ARG A 177 14.58 -14.57 -0.90
N GLY A 178 14.56 -15.11 -2.12
CA GLY A 178 13.33 -15.30 -2.90
C GLY A 178 12.74 -14.02 -3.52
N ASN A 179 13.56 -13.17 -4.14
CA ASN A 179 13.14 -11.87 -4.71
C ASN A 179 12.50 -10.90 -3.70
N GLN A 180 12.64 -11.16 -2.40
CA GLN A 180 12.17 -10.27 -1.36
C GLN A 180 13.26 -9.25 -1.00
N ALA A 181 12.85 -8.06 -0.57
CA ALA A 181 13.75 -7.08 0.03
C ALA A 181 13.53 -7.08 1.54
N GLN A 182 14.62 -7.05 2.30
CA GLN A 182 14.56 -6.72 3.72
C GLN A 182 14.74 -5.20 3.85
N ILE A 183 13.80 -4.55 4.52
CA ILE A 183 13.84 -3.11 4.77
C ILE A 183 13.95 -2.87 6.27
N ASP A 184 15.08 -2.32 6.69
CA ASP A 184 15.33 -1.94 8.09
C ASP A 184 15.35 -0.41 8.20
N TYR A 185 14.98 0.15 9.35
CA TYR A 185 15.27 1.56 9.65
C TYR A 185 16.00 1.70 10.98
N GLU A 186 16.82 2.74 11.07
CA GLU A 186 17.60 3.06 12.27
C GLU A 186 17.39 4.54 12.62
N LEU A 187 16.97 4.82 13.85
CA LEU A 187 16.88 6.17 14.38
C LEU A 187 18.26 6.67 14.81
N ALA A 188 18.55 7.96 14.62
CA ALA A 188 19.80 8.56 15.07
C ALA A 188 19.77 8.94 16.56
N ASP A 189 20.76 8.44 17.30
CA ASP A 189 20.98 8.59 18.76
C ASP A 189 19.83 8.09 19.65
N THR A 190 19.94 6.83 20.09
CA THR A 190 19.07 6.20 21.09
C THR A 190 19.64 6.32 22.51
N GLY A 191 20.11 7.52 22.89
CA GLY A 191 20.70 7.82 24.22
C GLY A 191 19.91 8.85 25.03
N PHE A 192 20.55 9.49 26.03
CA PHE A 192 20.00 10.63 26.80
C PHE A 192 19.90 11.94 25.99
N ASP A 193 19.76 11.87 24.66
CA ASP A 193 19.62 13.07 23.83
C ASP A 193 18.25 13.72 24.14
N PRO A 194 18.21 14.96 24.67
CA PRO A 194 16.96 15.67 24.91
C PRO A 194 16.13 15.89 23.64
N LYS A 195 16.73 15.71 22.44
CA LYS A 195 16.08 15.83 21.14
C LYS A 195 15.67 14.49 20.53
N ALA A 196 15.95 13.35 21.18
CA ALA A 196 15.62 12.01 20.65
C ALA A 196 14.13 11.86 20.32
N LYS A 197 13.24 12.34 21.21
CA LYS A 197 11.78 12.30 21.00
C LYS A 197 11.36 13.09 19.76
N GLN A 198 11.89 14.30 19.57
CA GLN A 198 11.59 15.13 18.40
C GLN A 198 12.11 14.50 17.09
N ARG A 199 13.28 13.86 17.13
CA ARG A 199 13.79 13.12 15.96
C ARG A 199 12.86 11.96 15.61
N GLN A 200 12.39 11.22 16.60
CA GLN A 200 11.48 10.09 16.43
C GLN A 200 10.14 10.53 15.83
N GLU A 201 9.54 11.58 16.37
CA GLU A 201 8.25 12.13 15.90
C GLU A 201 8.28 12.57 14.44
N ILE A 202 9.44 13.03 13.95
CA ILE A 202 9.62 13.40 12.54
C ILE A 202 9.98 12.18 11.68
N PHE A 203 10.91 11.34 12.15
CA PHE A 203 11.51 10.30 11.33
C PHE A 203 10.61 9.07 11.16
N VAL A 204 9.97 8.60 12.24
CA VAL A 204 9.21 7.34 12.21
C VAL A 204 8.08 7.37 11.17
N PRO A 205 7.23 8.42 11.09
CA PRO A 205 6.21 8.50 10.07
C PRO A 205 6.78 8.50 8.65
N LEU A 206 7.89 9.23 8.41
CA LEU A 206 8.57 9.24 7.12
C LEU A 206 9.16 7.88 6.75
N ALA A 207 9.72 7.19 7.74
CA ALA A 207 10.30 5.88 7.53
C ALA A 207 9.21 4.86 7.18
N GLN A 208 8.13 4.83 7.94
CA GLN A 208 6.97 3.98 7.67
C GLN A 208 6.37 4.25 6.30
N GLU A 209 6.20 5.52 5.93
CA GLU A 209 5.74 5.90 4.60
C GLU A 209 6.71 5.38 3.54
N LEU A 210 8.00 5.70 3.62
CA LEU A 210 8.98 5.30 2.60
C LEU A 210 9.11 3.77 2.49
N MET A 211 9.09 3.04 3.59
CA MET A 211 9.10 1.57 3.60
C MET A 211 7.90 1.00 2.84
N GLN A 212 6.69 1.51 3.11
CA GLN A 212 5.50 1.11 2.35
C GLN A 212 5.65 1.41 0.86
N ARG A 213 6.27 2.55 0.49
CA ARG A 213 6.51 2.88 -0.92
C ARG A 213 7.44 1.86 -1.59
N ILE A 214 8.47 1.42 -0.88
CA ILE A 214 9.45 0.44 -1.37
C ILE A 214 8.84 -0.95 -1.45
N ASP A 215 8.11 -1.40 -0.42
CA ASP A 215 7.43 -2.71 -0.40
C ASP A 215 6.42 -2.88 -1.54
N LEU A 216 5.78 -1.78 -1.94
CA LEU A 216 4.84 -1.78 -3.06
C LEU A 216 5.53 -1.71 -4.44
N GLY A 217 6.88 -1.65 -4.50
CA GLY A 217 7.67 -1.63 -5.73
C GLY A 217 7.64 -0.29 -6.47
N LEU A 218 7.44 0.82 -5.74
CA LEU A 218 7.10 2.12 -6.32
C LEU A 218 8.25 3.14 -6.28
N MET A 219 9.39 2.79 -5.69
CA MET A 219 10.64 3.51 -5.84
C MET A 219 11.48 2.82 -6.93
N ARG A 220 11.76 3.54 -8.02
CA ARG A 220 12.72 3.12 -9.05
C ARG A 220 14.10 3.69 -8.76
#